data_AF-A0A6P1Y185-F1
#
_entry.id   AF-A0A6P1Y185-F1
#
_cell.length_a   1.000
_cell.length_b   1.000
_cell.length_c   1.000
_cell.angle_alpha   90.00
_cell.angle_beta   90.00
_cell.angle_gamma   90.00
#
_symmetry.space_group_name_H-M   'P 1'
#
loop_
_entity.id
_entity.type
_entity.pdbx_description
1 polymer ?
#
loop_
_entity_poly.entity_id
_entity_poly.type
_entity_poly.pdbx_seq_one_letter_code
_entity_poly.pdbx_strand_id
1 'polypeptide(L)'
;MKVNHNEIYEKLQAEYLQVKGSNSAKEYALLARMYLICRELQRNYILDYCRKKNLTFRPEELEDKIEDATLYVIDKYLYKEDFKIDRLSAYAYFGFQKAMFKKEVPTISLESLIENGGEIHLAEKVM
;
A
#
# COMPACT_ATOMS: atom_id res chain seq x y z
N MET A 1 -2.11 7.69 18.40
CA MET A 1 -2.98 6.56 17.99
C MET A 1 -2.38 5.92 16.76
N LYS A 2 -2.14 4.61 16.74
CA LYS A 2 -1.79 3.91 15.49
C LYS A 2 -3.02 3.95 14.59
N VAL A 3 -2.97 4.72 13.51
CA VAL A 3 -4.02 4.73 12.49
C VAL A 3 -4.07 3.33 11.86
N ASN A 4 -5.20 2.64 12.00
CA ASN A 4 -5.38 1.33 11.36
C ASN A 4 -5.79 1.53 9.90
N HIS A 5 -4.79 1.68 9.03
CA HIS A 5 -4.97 1.90 7.59
C HIS A 5 -5.82 0.79 6.94
N ASN A 6 -5.76 -0.44 7.44
CA ASN A 6 -6.58 -1.55 6.93
C ASN A 6 -8.07 -1.31 7.19
N GLU A 7 -8.46 -1.02 8.42
CA GLU A 7 -9.87 -0.76 8.79
C GLU A 7 -10.44 0.47 8.06
N ILE A 8 -9.63 1.52 7.90
CA ILE A 8 -10.06 2.73 7.20
C ILE A 8 -10.30 2.41 5.73
N TYR A 9 -9.38 1.69 5.10
CA TYR A 9 -9.51 1.33 3.69
C TYR A 9 -10.69 0.39 3.46
N GLU A 10 -10.90 -0.61 4.31
CA GLU A 10 -12.04 -1.54 4.25
C GLU A 10 -13.37 -0.78 4.28
N LYS A 11 -13.54 0.18 5.21
CA LYS A 11 -14.74 1.02 5.29
C LYS A 11 -14.95 1.84 4.03
N LEU A 12 -13.90 2.48 3.52
CA LEU A 12 -13.98 3.28 2.29
C LEU A 12 -14.34 2.42 1.07
N GLN A 13 -13.81 1.20 0.98
CA GLN A 13 -14.11 0.26 -0.08
C GLN A 13 -15.57 -0.22 0.00
N ALA A 14 -16.06 -0.54 1.19
CA ALA A 14 -17.45 -0.91 1.39
C ALA A 14 -18.40 0.23 0.97
N GLU A 15 -18.10 1.46 1.35
CA GLU A 15 -18.84 2.64 0.91
C GLU A 15 -18.78 2.84 -0.61
N TYR A 16 -17.61 2.63 -1.23
CA TYR A 16 -17.44 2.74 -2.68
C TYR A 16 -18.31 1.74 -3.43
N LEU A 17 -18.29 0.47 -3.01
CA LEU A 17 -19.08 -0.60 -3.64
C LEU A 17 -20.59 -0.35 -3.54
N GLN A 18 -21.07 0.33 -2.50
CA GLN A 18 -22.49 0.70 -2.36
C GLN A 18 -22.92 1.80 -3.33
N VAL A 19 -21.99 2.65 -3.80
CA VAL A 19 -22.32 3.82 -4.63
C VAL A 19 -21.85 3.69 -6.07
N LYS A 20 -21.00 2.70 -6.38
CA LYS A 20 -20.45 2.41 -7.70
C LYS A 20 -21.54 2.36 -8.79
N GLY A 21 -21.35 3.11 -9.87
CA GLY A 21 -22.26 3.21 -11.01
C GLY A 21 -23.51 4.06 -10.78
N SER A 22 -23.70 4.60 -9.58
CA SER A 22 -24.91 5.35 -9.20
C SER A 22 -24.63 6.81 -8.82
N ASN A 23 -23.40 7.14 -8.40
CA ASN A 23 -23.04 8.49 -8.00
C ASN A 23 -21.55 8.75 -8.26
N SER A 24 -21.23 9.16 -9.49
CA SER A 24 -19.85 9.36 -9.92
C SER A 24 -19.07 10.34 -9.05
N ALA A 25 -19.68 11.44 -8.59
CA ALA A 25 -18.99 12.41 -7.73
C ALA A 25 -18.56 11.79 -6.39
N LYS A 26 -19.44 10.99 -5.77
CA LYS A 26 -19.14 10.29 -4.52
C LYS A 26 -18.14 9.16 -4.73
N GLU A 27 -18.21 8.45 -5.86
CA GLU A 27 -17.22 7.44 -6.24
C GLU A 27 -15.81 8.04 -6.35
N TYR A 28 -15.66 9.14 -7.11
CA TYR A 28 -14.37 9.83 -7.24
C TYR A 28 -13.81 10.28 -5.89
N ALA A 29 -14.67 10.81 -5.00
CA ALA A 29 -14.25 11.21 -3.67
C ALA A 29 -13.76 10.02 -2.81
N LEU A 30 -14.43 8.87 -2.90
CA LEU A 30 -14.02 7.66 -2.17
C LEU A 30 -12.73 7.08 -2.72
N LEU A 31 -12.58 7.01 -4.04
CA LEU A 31 -11.34 6.57 -4.70
C LEU A 31 -10.15 7.48 -4.32
N ALA A 32 -10.35 8.79 -4.31
CA ALA A 32 -9.31 9.73 -3.88
C ALA A 32 -8.90 9.50 -2.41
N ARG A 33 -9.85 9.22 -1.52
CA ARG A 33 -9.55 8.90 -0.12
C ARG A 33 -8.82 7.56 0.03
N MET A 34 -9.23 6.53 -0.72
CA MET A 34 -8.54 5.24 -0.75
C MET A 34 -7.10 5.38 -1.25
N TYR A 35 -6.88 6.18 -2.29
CA TYR A 35 -5.54 6.54 -2.78
C TYR A 35 -4.67 7.16 -1.67
N LEU A 36 -5.19 8.17 -0.97
CA LEU A 36 -4.45 8.85 0.10
C LEU A 36 -4.05 7.91 1.24
N ILE A 37 -4.93 6.98 1.64
CA ILE A 37 -4.62 5.99 2.68
C ILE A 37 -3.54 5.02 2.22
N CYS A 38 -3.60 4.55 0.98
CA CYS A 38 -2.56 3.69 0.41
C CYS A 38 -1.22 4.44 0.37
N ARG A 39 -1.23 5.71 -0.06
CA ARG A 39 -0.06 6.57 -0.15
C ARG A 39 0.60 6.81 1.21
N GLU A 40 -0.21 7.09 2.24
CA GLU A 40 0.28 7.27 3.61
C GLU A 40 0.97 5.99 4.13
N LEU A 41 0.37 4.83 3.86
CA LEU A 41 0.96 3.55 4.25
C LEU A 41 2.29 3.28 3.53
N GLN A 42 2.36 3.56 2.22
CA GLN A 42 3.62 3.45 1.45
C GLN A 42 4.71 4.36 2.00
N ARG A 43 4.35 5.62 2.29
CA ARG A 43 5.26 6.58 2.92
C ARG A 43 5.82 6.05 4.24
N ASN A 44 4.96 5.49 5.10
CA ASN A 44 5.37 4.94 6.38
C ASN A 44 6.37 3.77 6.22
N TYR A 45 6.14 2.86 5.26
CA TYR A 45 7.06 1.77 4.96
C TYR A 45 8.41 2.24 4.43
N ILE A 46 8.40 3.15 3.45
CA ILE A 46 9.63 3.69 2.86
C ILE A 46 10.44 4.45 3.92
N LEU A 47 9.80 5.33 4.70
CA LEU A 47 10.48 6.09 5.76
C LEU A 47 11.05 5.20 6.86
N ASP A 48 10.30 4.19 7.30
CA ASP A 48 10.80 3.25 8.32
C ASP A 48 12.02 2.47 7.81
N TYR A 49 11.99 2.02 6.56
CA TYR A 49 13.13 1.35 5.93
C TYR A 49 14.33 2.29 5.79
N CYS A 50 14.14 3.52 5.31
CA CYS A 50 15.21 4.52 5.21
C CYS A 50 15.88 4.77 6.55
N ARG A 51 15.08 4.93 7.62
CA ARG A 51 15.58 5.09 8.98
C ARG A 51 16.40 3.88 9.43
N LYS A 52 15.89 2.65 9.22
CA LYS A 52 16.58 1.40 9.61
C LYS A 52 17.89 1.16 8.86
N LYS A 53 17.98 1.60 7.61
CA LYS A 53 19.15 1.42 6.74
C LYS A 53 20.03 2.67 6.65
N ASN A 54 19.75 3.71 7.44
CA ASN A 54 20.44 5.00 7.41
C ASN A 54 20.56 5.59 5.99
N LEU A 55 19.46 5.52 5.23
CA LEU A 55 19.35 6.05 3.87
C LEU A 55 18.70 7.42 3.88
N THR A 56 19.20 8.31 3.04
CA THR A 56 18.64 9.65 2.83
C THR A 56 18.37 9.83 1.35
N PHE A 57 17.11 10.12 1.01
CA PHE A 57 16.70 10.54 -0.33
C PHE A 57 16.49 12.05 -0.36
N ARG A 58 16.64 12.65 -1.55
CA ARG A 58 16.13 14.01 -1.76
C ARG A 58 14.60 14.00 -1.63
N PRO A 59 13.97 15.12 -1.21
CA PRO A 59 12.52 15.18 -1.08
C PRO A 59 11.78 14.75 -2.34
N GLU A 60 12.23 15.17 -3.52
CA GLU A 60 11.58 14.82 -4.79
C GLU A 60 11.68 13.31 -5.07
N GLU A 61 12.86 12.72 -4.87
CA GLU A 61 13.09 11.28 -5.08
C GLU A 61 12.28 10.42 -4.10
N LEU A 62 12.08 10.90 -2.87
CA LEU A 62 11.25 10.23 -1.89
C LEU A 62 9.78 10.25 -2.30
N GLU A 63 9.28 11.39 -2.75
CA GLU A 63 7.89 11.51 -3.21
C GLU A 63 7.64 10.67 -4.48
N ASP A 64 8.57 10.65 -5.44
CA ASP A 64 8.51 9.78 -6.62
C ASP A 64 8.40 8.30 -6.22
N LYS A 65 9.21 7.86 -5.25
CA LYS A 65 9.16 6.47 -4.75
C LYS A 65 7.83 6.13 -4.08
N ILE A 66 7.28 7.06 -3.32
CA ILE A 66 5.98 6.89 -2.65
C ILE A 66 4.87 6.79 -3.70
N GLU A 67 4.89 7.66 -4.70
CA GLU A 67 3.92 7.67 -5.79
C GLU A 67 4.01 6.38 -6.63
N ASP A 68 5.19 5.99 -7.08
CA ASP A 68 5.44 4.75 -7.83
C ASP A 68 4.94 3.51 -7.08
N ALA A 69 5.23 3.43 -5.78
CA ALA A 69 4.77 2.35 -4.92
C ALA A 69 3.23 2.31 -4.82
N THR A 70 2.62 3.47 -4.68
CA THR A 70 1.16 3.62 -4.51
C THR A 70 0.43 3.25 -5.79
N LEU A 71 0.85 3.82 -6.92
CA LEU A 71 0.24 3.57 -8.23
C LEU A 71 0.37 2.12 -8.63
N TYR A 72 1.53 1.49 -8.38
CA TYR A 72 1.70 0.07 -8.65
C TYR A 72 0.73 -0.81 -7.86
N VAL A 73 0.53 -0.52 -6.57
CA VAL A 73 -0.37 -1.33 -5.74
C VAL A 73 -1.80 -1.19 -6.23
N ILE A 74 -2.24 0.03 -6.53
CA ILE A 74 -3.57 0.30 -7.06
C ILE A 74 -3.75 -0.43 -8.39
N ASP A 75 -2.88 -0.20 -9.36
CA ASP A 75 -3.00 -0.79 -10.70
C ASP A 75 -2.96 -2.32 -10.68
N LYS A 76 -2.01 -2.92 -9.94
CA LYS A 76 -1.80 -4.37 -9.97
C LYS A 76 -2.83 -5.14 -9.15
N TYR A 77 -3.24 -4.60 -8.00
CA TYR A 77 -4.04 -5.33 -7.03
C TYR A 77 -5.40 -4.71 -6.82
N LEU A 78 -5.48 -3.39 -6.61
CA LEU A 78 -6.69 -2.78 -6.08
C LEU A 78 -7.69 -2.32 -7.16
N TYR A 79 -7.23 -2.20 -8.41
CA TYR A 79 -8.03 -1.81 -9.57
C TYR A 79 -8.64 -3.05 -10.22
N LYS A 80 -9.65 -3.64 -9.58
CA LYS A 80 -10.54 -4.66 -10.18
C LYS A 80 -11.96 -4.51 -9.67
N GLU A 81 -12.93 -4.87 -10.52
CA GLU A 81 -14.35 -4.61 -10.24
C GLU A 81 -14.90 -5.33 -9.01
N ASP A 82 -14.40 -6.53 -8.72
CA ASP A 82 -14.80 -7.37 -7.57
C ASP A 82 -13.74 -7.40 -6.47
N PHE A 83 -12.81 -6.43 -6.49
CA PHE A 83 -11.71 -6.46 -5.55
C PHE A 83 -12.21 -6.21 -4.12
N LYS A 84 -11.86 -7.12 -3.21
CA LYS A 84 -12.05 -6.99 -1.76
C LYS A 84 -10.68 -7.09 -1.12
N ILE A 85 -10.31 -6.11 -0.30
CA ILE A 85 -9.07 -6.18 0.47
C ILE A 85 -9.29 -7.06 1.69
N ASP A 86 -8.44 -8.06 1.86
CA ASP A 86 -8.27 -8.74 3.16
C ASP A 86 -7.36 -7.92 4.08
N ARG A 87 -6.23 -7.42 3.54
CA ARG A 87 -5.31 -6.57 4.30
C ARG A 87 -4.44 -5.66 3.42
N LEU A 88 -4.71 -4.35 3.46
CA LEU A 88 -3.98 -3.32 2.68
C LEU A 88 -2.46 -3.38 2.89
N SER A 89 -2.01 -3.65 4.12
CA SER A 89 -0.57 -3.73 4.42
C SER A 89 0.17 -4.84 3.67
N ALA A 90 -0.48 -5.96 3.38
CA ALA A 90 0.10 -7.04 2.58
C ALA A 90 0.36 -6.60 1.13
N TYR A 91 -0.59 -5.88 0.51
CA TYR A 91 -0.41 -5.32 -0.83
C TYR A 91 0.62 -4.19 -0.84
N ALA A 92 0.59 -3.34 0.20
CA ALA A 92 1.51 -2.21 0.32
C ALA A 92 2.98 -2.65 0.31
N TYR A 93 3.28 -3.81 0.90
CA TYR A 93 4.61 -4.40 0.86
C TYR A 93 5.17 -4.57 -0.56
N PHE A 94 4.36 -5.05 -1.50
CA PHE A 94 4.81 -5.24 -2.88
C PHE A 94 5.07 -3.91 -3.60
N GLY A 95 4.30 -2.87 -3.28
CA GLY A 95 4.59 -1.50 -3.75
C GLY A 95 5.91 -0.98 -3.21
N PHE A 96 6.12 -1.11 -1.90
CA PHE A 96 7.39 -0.78 -1.25
C PHE A 96 8.55 -1.55 -1.90
N GLN A 97 8.41 -2.86 -2.11
CA GLN A 97 9.46 -3.67 -2.71
C GLN A 97 9.82 -3.19 -4.10
N LYS A 98 8.82 -2.91 -4.95
CA LYS A 98 9.06 -2.39 -6.31
C LYS A 98 9.79 -1.03 -6.27
N ALA A 99 9.37 -0.12 -5.39
CA ALA A 99 9.96 1.22 -5.31
C ALA A 99 11.37 1.23 -4.72
N MET A 100 11.66 0.30 -3.80
CA MET A 100 12.94 0.24 -3.10
C MET A 100 13.94 -0.72 -3.74
N PHE A 101 13.48 -1.76 -4.44
CA PHE A 101 14.31 -2.78 -5.04
C PHE A 101 13.99 -2.93 -6.54
N LYS A 102 14.99 -2.69 -7.39
CA LYS A 102 14.84 -2.76 -8.87
C LYS A 102 14.57 -4.17 -9.41
N LYS A 103 14.71 -5.22 -8.59
CA LYS A 103 14.45 -6.62 -8.96
C LYS A 103 13.34 -7.16 -8.09
N GLU A 104 12.46 -7.97 -8.67
CA GLU A 104 11.53 -8.80 -7.92
C GLU A 104 12.32 -9.54 -6.84
N VAL A 105 12.05 -9.23 -5.58
CA VAL A 105 12.43 -10.09 -4.47
C VAL A 105 11.16 -10.83 -4.06
N PRO A 106 10.92 -12.07 -4.50
CA PRO A 106 9.90 -12.88 -3.86
C PRO A 106 10.52 -14.15 -3.29
N THR A 107 10.45 -14.29 -1.97
CA THR A 107 10.27 -15.61 -1.35
C THR A 107 8.97 -15.68 -0.54
N ILE A 108 8.20 -14.60 -0.46
CA ILE A 108 6.96 -14.51 0.31
C ILE A 108 5.79 -14.28 -0.65
N SER A 109 4.78 -15.14 -0.58
CA SER A 109 3.52 -14.99 -1.32
C SER A 109 2.58 -14.01 -0.64
N LEU A 110 1.60 -13.48 -1.39
CA LEU A 110 0.57 -12.58 -0.85
C LEU A 110 -0.26 -13.28 0.24
N GLU A 111 -0.60 -14.55 0.04
CA GLU A 111 -1.36 -15.37 0.98
C GLU A 111 -0.62 -15.47 2.32
N SER A 112 0.70 -15.72 2.28
CA SER A 112 1.52 -15.79 3.48
C SER A 112 1.57 -14.46 4.26
N LEU A 113 1.53 -13.32 3.57
CA LEU A 113 1.44 -12.01 4.22
C LEU A 113 0.08 -11.79 4.86
N ILE A 114 -0.99 -12.21 4.20
CA ILE A 114 -2.35 -12.09 4.74
C ILE A 114 -2.51 -12.97 5.98
N GLU A 115 -1.95 -14.18 6.00
CA GLU A 115 -1.94 -15.08 7.15
C GLU A 115 -1.14 -14.49 8.33
N ASN A 116 0.02 -13.87 8.07
CA ASN A 116 0.93 -13.34 9.11
C ASN A 116 0.60 -11.91 9.58
N GLY A 117 -0.66 -11.49 9.59
CA GLY A 117 -0.98 -10.15 10.11
C GLY A 117 -0.68 -8.99 9.14
N GLY A 118 -0.19 -9.27 7.92
CA GLY A 118 0.36 -8.26 7.00
C GLY A 118 1.54 -7.50 7.61
N GLU A 119 2.15 -8.07 8.64
CA GLU A 119 3.36 -7.56 9.27
C GLU A 119 4.54 -8.23 8.60
N ILE A 120 5.29 -7.44 7.82
CA ILE A 120 6.64 -7.84 7.47
C ILE A 120 7.51 -7.40 8.63
N HIS A 121 7.94 -8.35 9.45
CA HIS A 121 9.26 -8.22 10.04
C HIS A 121 10.18 -8.08 8.84
N LEU A 122 10.68 -6.87 8.56
CA LEU A 122 11.78 -6.65 7.61
C LEU A 122 12.96 -7.41 8.19
N ALA A 123 12.93 -8.73 8.07
CA ALA A 123 13.90 -9.64 8.60
C ALA A 123 15.17 -9.21 7.93
N GLU A 124 16.08 -8.70 8.76
CA GLU A 124 17.46 -8.52 8.43
C GLU A 124 17.96 -9.87 7.93
N LYS A 125 17.90 -10.11 6.61
CA LYS A 125 18.92 -10.94 5.99
C LYS A 125 20.19 -10.09 6.07
N VAL A 126 20.80 -10.18 7.26
CA VAL A 126 22.21 -9.95 7.50
C VAL A 126 22.94 -10.65 6.37
N MET A 127 23.52 -9.85 5.46
CA MET A 127 24.71 -10.25 4.74
C MET A 127 25.89 -9.67 5.50
#